data_AF-A0A0N0BKX8-F1
#
_entry.id   AF-A0A0N0BKX8-F1
#
_cell.length_a   1.000
_cell.length_b   1.000
_cell.length_c   1.000
_cell.angle_alpha   90.00
_cell.angle_beta   90.00
_cell.angle_gamma   90.00
#
_symmetry.space_group_name_H-M   'P 1'
#
loop_
_entity.id
_entity.type
_entity.pdbx_description
1 polymer ?
#
loop_
_entity_poly.entity_id
_entity_poly.type
_entity_poly.pdbx_seq_one_letter_code
_entity_poly.pdbx_strand_id
1 'polypeptide(L)'
;MSYTELEHGYQGLRSASRPIFYVGDLSSVQSTLVGPVASSIYRSSKRAELSDGCSNDDGCMGGSDLEGEGKQVLVGICAMAKKSQSKPMKEILTRLEEFEYIKIVVFPEEVILKESVEDWPVVDCLISFHSKGFPLDKAINYANLKNPFIINNLPMQYDIQDRRRVYAILESEGIEIPRYAVLDRDSSDPKHHELVESEDHVEVNGVTFNKPFVEKPVSAEDHNIYIYYPTSAGGGSQRLFRKIGSRSSVYSPESRVRKTGSYIYEDFMPTDGTDVKVYTVGPDYAHAEARKSPALDGKVERDSEGKEIRYPVILSNAEKLISRKVCLAFKQTVCGFDLLRANGQSFVCDVNGFSFVKNSNKYYDDCAKILGNMILRELAPTLHIPWSVPFQLDDPPIVPTTFGKMMELRCVVAVIRHGDRTPKQKMKVEVRHPKFFEIFAKYDGYKHGHIKLKRPKQLQEILDTARSLLAEIQHRAAGPELEEKQGKLEQLKSVLEM
;
A
#
# COMPACT_ATOMS: atom_id res chain seq x y z
N MET A 1 27.20 -10.19 2.46
CA MET A 1 27.85 -10.32 1.13
C MET A 1 29.13 -9.50 1.16
N SER A 2 30.28 -10.16 0.94
CA SER A 2 31.59 -9.49 0.97
C SER A 2 31.86 -8.79 -0.37
N TYR A 3 32.69 -7.76 -0.33
CA TYR A 3 33.00 -6.88 -1.47
C TYR A 3 33.59 -7.62 -2.69
N THR A 4 34.11 -8.83 -2.49
CA THR A 4 34.73 -9.68 -3.51
C THR A 4 33.72 -10.38 -4.45
N GLU A 5 32.45 -10.51 -4.05
CA GLU A 5 31.42 -11.14 -4.89
C GLU A 5 30.83 -10.17 -5.94
N LEU A 6 30.98 -8.86 -5.73
CA LEU A 6 30.49 -7.81 -6.64
C LEU A 6 31.41 -7.56 -7.84
N GLU A 7 32.73 -7.82 -7.73
CA GLU A 7 33.67 -7.58 -8.85
C GLU A 7 33.60 -8.67 -9.94
N HIS A 8 33.23 -9.90 -9.59
CA HIS A 8 33.13 -10.99 -10.58
C HIS A 8 31.95 -10.80 -11.55
N GLY A 9 30.88 -10.11 -11.13
CA GLY A 9 29.73 -9.81 -11.99
C GLY A 9 29.99 -8.77 -13.08
N TYR A 10 31.05 -7.96 -12.96
CA TYR A 10 31.31 -6.84 -13.87
C TYR A 10 32.38 -7.12 -14.94
N GLN A 11 33.07 -8.26 -14.89
CA GLN A 11 34.06 -8.62 -15.91
C GLN A 11 33.43 -9.21 -17.19
N GLY A 12 32.18 -9.68 -17.14
CA GLY A 12 31.45 -10.25 -18.29
C GLY A 12 30.87 -9.23 -19.29
N LEU A 13 30.94 -7.93 -18.99
CA LEU A 13 30.29 -6.87 -19.78
C LEU A 13 31.26 -6.05 -20.66
N ARG A 14 32.54 -6.44 -20.74
CA ARG A 14 33.55 -5.76 -21.59
C ARG A 14 33.81 -6.43 -22.94
N SER A 15 33.13 -7.53 -23.27
CA SER A 15 33.34 -8.27 -24.53
C SER A 15 32.09 -8.53 -25.37
N ALA A 16 30.94 -7.94 -25.04
CA ALA A 16 29.73 -8.05 -25.87
C ALA A 16 29.69 -6.94 -26.93
N SER A 17 29.97 -7.32 -28.18
CA SER A 17 29.72 -6.53 -29.38
C SER A 17 28.26 -6.06 -29.45
N ARG A 18 28.11 -4.74 -29.71
CA ARG A 18 26.91 -3.96 -30.09
C ARG A 18 25.56 -4.72 -30.18
N PRO A 19 24.49 -4.26 -29.50
CA PRO A 19 23.15 -4.78 -29.75
C PRO A 19 22.62 -4.34 -31.13
N ILE A 20 22.08 -5.30 -31.87
CA ILE A 20 21.44 -5.12 -33.18
C ILE A 20 20.10 -4.43 -32.98
N PHE A 21 19.99 -3.17 -33.41
CA PHE A 21 18.70 -2.50 -33.60
C PHE A 21 18.10 -2.98 -34.93
N TYR A 22 16.88 -3.53 -34.86
CA TYR A 22 16.10 -3.94 -36.02
C TYR A 22 15.56 -2.68 -36.73
N VAL A 23 16.12 -2.33 -37.88
CA VAL A 23 15.60 -1.31 -38.79
C VAL A 23 14.81 -2.06 -39.87
N GLY A 24 13.48 -1.99 -39.80
CA GLY A 24 12.60 -2.53 -40.83
C GLY A 24 12.58 -1.60 -42.04
N ASP A 25 13.07 -2.10 -43.18
CA ASP A 25 13.19 -1.39 -44.44
C ASP A 25 11.83 -1.26 -45.15
N LEU A 26 11.57 -0.08 -45.70
CA LEU A 26 10.41 0.27 -46.52
C LEU A 26 10.69 -0.11 -47.98
N SER A 27 10.24 -1.27 -48.45
CA SER A 27 9.90 -1.48 -49.88
C SER A 27 9.41 -2.90 -50.17
N SER A 28 8.12 -3.05 -50.47
CA SER A 28 7.61 -3.86 -51.60
C SER A 28 6.09 -3.85 -51.60
N VAL A 29 5.53 -3.20 -52.62
CA VAL A 29 4.12 -3.24 -52.99
C VAL A 29 3.86 -4.58 -53.69
N GLN A 30 2.81 -5.32 -53.30
CA GLN A 30 2.01 -6.09 -54.26
C GLN A 30 0.59 -6.37 -53.73
N SER A 31 -0.34 -6.29 -54.68
CA SER A 31 -1.79 -6.22 -54.55
C SER A 31 -2.46 -7.59 -54.62
N THR A 32 -3.74 -7.62 -54.23
CA THR A 32 -4.85 -8.57 -54.56
C THR A 32 -5.19 -9.70 -53.57
N LEU A 33 -6.34 -9.58 -52.88
CA LEU A 33 -7.62 -10.26 -53.17
C LEU A 33 -8.67 -10.03 -52.06
N VAL A 34 -9.93 -9.87 -52.48
CA VAL A 34 -11.14 -9.43 -51.75
C VAL A 34 -11.89 -10.65 -51.16
N GLY A 35 -12.20 -10.69 -49.85
CA GLY A 35 -13.54 -10.47 -49.25
C GLY A 35 -14.15 -11.77 -48.63
N PRO A 36 -15.30 -11.77 -47.92
CA PRO A 36 -15.95 -10.72 -47.10
C PRO A 36 -16.51 -11.22 -45.71
N VAL A 37 -17.26 -10.33 -45.01
CA VAL A 37 -18.28 -10.59 -43.93
C VAL A 37 -17.75 -10.68 -42.47
N ALA A 38 -18.26 -10.02 -41.42
CA ALA A 38 -19.38 -9.08 -41.18
C ALA A 38 -19.08 -8.16 -39.98
N SER A 39 -19.58 -6.92 -40.05
CA SER A 39 -19.66 -5.93 -38.97
C SER A 39 -21.11 -5.83 -38.46
N SER A 40 -21.31 -5.75 -37.14
CA SER A 40 -22.63 -5.47 -36.54
C SER A 40 -22.57 -4.39 -35.47
N ILE A 41 -23.17 -3.24 -35.83
CA ILE A 41 -24.08 -2.39 -35.05
C ILE A 41 -23.50 -1.63 -33.83
N TYR A 42 -23.04 -0.40 -34.09
CA TYR A 42 -23.27 0.76 -33.22
C TYR A 42 -24.56 1.46 -33.68
N ARG A 43 -25.52 1.64 -32.77
CA ARG A 43 -26.79 2.31 -33.04
C ARG A 43 -26.67 3.78 -32.59
N SER A 44 -26.58 4.67 -33.57
CA SER A 44 -26.72 6.12 -33.41
C SER A 44 -28.20 6.48 -33.49
N SER A 45 -28.72 7.26 -32.53
CA SER A 45 -30.04 7.89 -32.63
C SER A 45 -29.91 9.39 -32.91
N LYS A 46 -30.74 9.78 -33.87
CA LYS A 46 -30.77 11.01 -34.66
C LYS A 46 -31.01 12.30 -33.86
N ARG A 47 -30.29 13.33 -34.30
CA ARG A 47 -30.54 14.76 -34.12
C ARG A 47 -31.65 15.20 -35.09
N ALA A 48 -32.59 16.02 -34.64
CA ALA A 48 -33.56 16.72 -35.49
C ALA A 48 -33.47 18.24 -35.23
N GLU A 49 -33.34 18.99 -36.31
CA GLU A 49 -33.48 20.44 -36.50
C GLU A 49 -34.87 20.63 -37.18
N LEU A 50 -35.72 21.65 -37.03
CA LEU A 50 -35.75 23.05 -36.54
C LEU A 50 -37.23 23.43 -36.31
N SER A 51 -37.53 24.46 -35.48
CA SER A 51 -38.42 25.56 -35.90
C SER A 51 -38.43 26.72 -34.89
N ASP A 52 -38.30 27.92 -35.45
CA ASP A 52 -38.37 29.25 -34.87
C ASP A 52 -39.82 29.63 -34.47
N GLY A 53 -39.99 30.46 -33.43
CA GLY A 53 -41.32 30.92 -33.00
C GLY A 53 -41.37 31.53 -31.59
N CYS A 54 -41.16 32.85 -31.51
CA CYS A 54 -41.44 33.66 -30.33
C CYS A 54 -42.93 33.69 -29.96
N SER A 55 -43.26 33.68 -28.67
CA SER A 55 -44.39 34.41 -28.06
C SER A 55 -44.22 34.47 -26.53
N ASN A 56 -44.25 35.69 -25.98
CA ASN A 56 -44.38 35.99 -24.56
C ASN A 56 -45.80 35.65 -24.05
N ASP A 57 -45.91 35.13 -22.83
CA ASP A 57 -47.00 35.50 -21.92
C ASP A 57 -46.58 35.29 -20.45
N ASP A 58 -46.99 36.23 -19.61
CA ASP A 58 -46.68 36.39 -18.18
C ASP A 58 -47.55 35.47 -17.30
N GLY A 59 -47.10 35.16 -16.06
CA GLY A 59 -48.05 34.89 -14.96
C GLY A 59 -47.67 33.86 -13.88
N CYS A 60 -46.89 34.30 -12.89
CA CYS A 60 -47.19 34.24 -11.44
C CYS A 60 -47.46 32.88 -10.72
N MET A 61 -46.52 32.45 -9.86
CA MET A 61 -46.62 32.43 -8.36
C MET A 61 -45.87 31.26 -7.71
N GLY A 62 -44.86 31.61 -6.89
CA GLY A 62 -44.78 31.14 -5.49
C GLY A 62 -44.03 29.84 -5.20
N GLY A 63 -42.71 29.91 -5.07
CA GLY A 63 -41.90 28.92 -4.37
C GLY A 63 -40.61 29.56 -3.89
N SER A 64 -40.56 29.91 -2.61
CA SER A 64 -39.46 30.58 -1.89
C SER A 64 -38.06 30.19 -2.35
N ASP A 65 -37.40 31.10 -3.07
CA ASP A 65 -35.99 31.03 -3.36
C ASP A 65 -35.17 31.28 -2.07
N LEU A 66 -34.57 30.21 -1.56
CA LEU A 66 -33.32 30.32 -0.80
C LEU A 66 -32.20 30.54 -1.83
N GLU A 67 -32.10 31.78 -2.33
CA GLU A 67 -31.00 32.24 -3.16
C GLU A 67 -29.68 32.17 -2.36
N GLY A 68 -28.77 31.26 -2.70
CA GLY A 68 -27.38 31.36 -2.23
C GLY A 68 -26.45 30.16 -2.33
N GLU A 69 -26.93 28.91 -2.41
CA GLU A 69 -26.05 27.75 -2.60
C GLU A 69 -26.18 27.26 -4.04
N GLY A 70 -25.14 27.47 -4.87
CA GLY A 70 -25.06 26.86 -6.20
C GLY A 70 -25.24 25.33 -6.11
N LYS A 71 -25.60 24.67 -7.21
CA LYS A 71 -25.82 23.20 -7.20
C LYS A 71 -24.58 22.47 -6.63
N GLN A 72 -24.79 21.65 -5.61
CA GLN A 72 -23.74 20.84 -4.97
C GLN A 72 -24.01 19.35 -5.15
N VAL A 73 -22.94 18.57 -5.17
CA VAL A 73 -22.96 17.11 -5.05
C VAL A 73 -22.99 16.75 -3.57
N LEU A 74 -24.02 16.04 -3.14
CA LEU A 74 -24.13 15.47 -1.80
C LEU A 74 -23.36 14.15 -1.74
N VAL A 75 -22.31 14.09 -0.93
CA VAL A 75 -21.49 12.88 -0.72
C VAL A 75 -21.77 12.30 0.65
N GLY A 76 -22.46 11.16 0.67
CA GLY A 76 -22.82 10.43 1.89
C GLY A 76 -21.70 9.54 2.41
N ILE A 77 -21.40 9.66 3.70
CA ILE A 77 -20.48 8.75 4.41
C ILE A 77 -21.32 7.83 5.31
N CYS A 78 -21.47 6.57 4.90
CA CYS A 78 -22.24 5.58 5.64
C CYS A 78 -21.33 4.46 6.16
N ALA A 79 -20.85 4.62 7.40
CA ALA A 79 -20.02 3.67 8.12
C ALA A 79 -20.19 3.85 9.63
N MET A 80 -19.82 2.84 10.42
CA MET A 80 -19.84 2.92 11.89
C MET A 80 -19.06 4.15 12.40
N ALA A 81 -19.50 4.76 13.50
CA ALA A 81 -18.94 5.98 14.10
C ALA A 81 -17.44 5.85 14.37
N LYS A 82 -16.99 4.67 14.81
CA LYS A 82 -15.56 4.37 15.01
C LYS A 82 -14.71 4.60 13.75
N LYS A 83 -15.31 4.44 12.56
CA LYS A 83 -14.67 4.63 11.26
C LYS A 83 -14.93 6.03 10.70
N SER A 84 -16.18 6.48 10.69
CA SER A 84 -16.57 7.79 10.15
C SER A 84 -16.00 8.96 10.96
N GLN A 85 -15.74 8.77 12.26
CA GLN A 85 -15.13 9.77 13.14
C GLN A 85 -13.62 9.55 13.37
N SER A 86 -13.00 8.60 12.65
CA SER A 86 -11.57 8.34 12.79
C SER A 86 -10.73 9.53 12.28
N LYS A 87 -9.54 9.73 12.86
CA LYS A 87 -8.64 10.82 12.42
C LYS A 87 -8.39 10.83 10.90
N PRO A 88 -8.03 9.70 10.25
CA PRO A 88 -7.85 9.69 8.79
C PRO A 88 -9.11 10.09 8.02
N MET A 89 -10.28 9.65 8.48
CA MET A 89 -11.55 10.04 7.84
C MET A 89 -11.76 11.54 7.93
N LYS A 90 -11.67 12.12 9.13
CA LYS A 90 -11.84 13.58 9.33
C LYS A 90 -10.89 14.40 8.46
N GLU A 91 -9.61 14.02 8.43
CA GLU A 91 -8.60 14.69 7.59
C GLU A 91 -8.96 14.69 6.10
N ILE A 92 -9.50 13.58 5.58
CA ILE A 92 -9.91 13.45 4.18
C ILE A 92 -11.23 14.18 3.91
N LEU A 93 -12.21 14.08 4.81
CA LEU A 93 -13.51 14.75 4.65
C LEU A 93 -13.35 16.27 4.67
N THR A 94 -12.55 16.83 5.59
CA THR A 94 -12.27 18.27 5.64
C THR A 94 -11.66 18.78 4.33
N ARG A 95 -10.80 17.99 3.67
CA ARG A 95 -10.21 18.35 2.36
C ARG A 95 -11.19 18.18 1.21
N LEU A 96 -12.11 17.21 1.29
CA LEU A 96 -13.19 17.08 0.31
C LEU A 96 -14.16 18.25 0.38
N GLU A 97 -14.40 18.81 1.57
CA GLU A 97 -15.22 20.02 1.77
C GLU A 97 -14.56 21.30 1.20
N GLU A 98 -13.28 21.27 0.82
CA GLU A 98 -12.63 22.39 0.11
C GLU A 98 -13.06 22.47 -1.37
N PHE A 99 -13.68 21.42 -1.93
CA PHE A 99 -14.25 21.46 -3.27
C PHE A 99 -15.56 22.25 -3.27
N GLU A 100 -15.61 23.34 -4.05
CA GLU A 100 -16.77 24.26 -4.14
C GLU A 100 -18.13 23.56 -4.32
N TYR A 101 -18.16 22.49 -5.12
CA TYR A 101 -19.37 21.78 -5.49
C TYR A 101 -19.59 20.48 -4.70
N ILE A 102 -18.87 20.22 -3.61
CA ILE A 102 -19.06 19.00 -2.80
C ILE A 102 -19.54 19.39 -1.40
N LYS A 103 -20.61 18.73 -0.95
CA LYS A 103 -21.10 18.81 0.43
C LYS A 103 -21.13 17.42 1.06
N ILE A 104 -20.48 17.27 2.20
CA ILE A 104 -20.38 15.99 2.91
C ILE A 104 -21.59 15.80 3.83
N VAL A 105 -22.17 14.60 3.80
CA VAL A 105 -23.26 14.18 4.70
C VAL A 105 -22.83 12.90 5.42
N VAL A 106 -22.44 13.01 6.69
CA VAL A 106 -22.08 11.83 7.49
C VAL A 106 -23.33 11.24 8.14
N PHE A 107 -23.64 9.98 7.83
CA PHE A 107 -24.84 9.34 8.35
C PHE A 107 -24.63 9.02 9.83
N PRO A 108 -25.53 9.46 10.73
CA PRO A 108 -25.42 9.13 12.15
C PRO A 108 -25.50 7.61 12.37
N GLU A 109 -24.67 7.06 13.25
CA GLU A 109 -24.66 5.61 13.53
C GLU A 109 -26.03 5.11 14.03
N GLU A 110 -26.74 5.93 14.82
CA GLU A 110 -28.09 5.61 15.27
C GLU A 110 -29.09 5.45 14.10
N VAL A 111 -29.00 6.32 13.09
CA VAL A 111 -29.81 6.24 11.87
C VAL A 111 -29.47 4.96 11.08
N ILE A 112 -28.18 4.67 10.91
CA ILE A 112 -27.70 3.46 10.23
C ILE A 112 -28.24 2.19 10.91
N LEU A 113 -28.25 2.15 12.23
CA LEU A 113 -28.66 0.95 12.97
C LEU A 113 -30.18 0.84 13.13
N LYS A 114 -30.87 1.91 13.53
CA LYS A 114 -32.26 1.86 14.01
C LYS A 114 -33.29 2.23 12.95
N GLU A 115 -33.02 3.22 12.12
CA GLU A 115 -34.01 3.77 11.20
C GLU A 115 -34.15 2.94 9.92
N SER A 116 -35.30 3.05 9.24
CA SER A 116 -35.52 2.43 7.93
C SER A 116 -34.63 3.07 6.85
N VAL A 117 -34.33 2.35 5.76
CA VAL A 117 -33.42 2.87 4.72
C VAL A 117 -34.08 3.98 3.89
N GLU A 118 -35.40 4.05 3.92
CA GLU A 118 -36.23 5.06 3.30
C GLU A 118 -35.98 6.45 3.91
N ASP A 119 -35.75 6.46 5.24
CA ASP A 119 -35.55 7.65 6.09
C ASP A 119 -34.09 8.11 6.16
N TRP A 120 -33.16 7.37 5.53
CA TRP A 120 -31.76 7.77 5.49
C TRP A 120 -31.56 9.03 4.64
N PRO A 121 -30.52 9.85 4.93
CA PRO A 121 -30.25 11.06 4.16
C PRO A 121 -30.07 10.75 2.66
N VAL A 122 -30.70 11.54 1.80
CA VAL A 122 -30.55 11.42 0.34
C VAL A 122 -29.23 12.03 -0.09
N VAL A 123 -28.46 11.31 -0.90
CA VAL A 123 -27.14 11.74 -1.40
C VAL A 123 -26.97 11.33 -2.86
N ASP A 124 -26.14 12.06 -3.61
CA ASP A 124 -25.82 11.77 -5.01
C ASP A 124 -24.69 10.74 -5.15
N CYS A 125 -23.77 10.73 -4.18
CA CYS A 125 -22.64 9.81 -4.10
C CYS A 125 -22.60 9.13 -2.73
N LEU A 126 -22.27 7.85 -2.66
CA LEU A 126 -22.15 7.08 -1.42
C LEU A 126 -20.75 6.48 -1.26
N ILE A 127 -20.09 6.85 -0.16
CA ILE A 127 -18.91 6.16 0.37
C ILE A 127 -19.37 5.35 1.58
N SER A 128 -19.46 4.03 1.40
CA SER A 128 -19.92 3.13 2.45
C SER A 128 -19.11 1.84 2.45
N PHE A 129 -18.83 1.33 3.66
CA PHE A 129 -17.97 0.17 3.84
C PHE A 129 -18.25 -0.57 5.15
N HIS A 130 -18.19 -1.89 5.08
CA HIS A 130 -18.39 -2.79 6.19
C HIS A 130 -17.27 -2.71 7.22
N SER A 131 -17.67 -2.81 8.48
CA SER A 131 -16.79 -3.17 9.59
C SER A 131 -17.66 -3.80 10.69
N LYS A 132 -17.06 -4.56 11.61
CA LYS A 132 -17.78 -5.20 12.73
C LYS A 132 -18.93 -4.35 13.30
N GLY A 133 -20.15 -4.87 13.15
CA GLY A 133 -21.40 -4.25 13.61
C GLY A 133 -22.16 -3.43 12.56
N PHE A 134 -21.62 -3.28 11.35
CA PHE A 134 -22.25 -2.52 10.27
C PHE A 134 -23.31 -3.36 9.51
N PRO A 135 -24.55 -2.87 9.34
CA PRO A 135 -25.60 -3.60 8.64
C PRO A 135 -25.45 -3.46 7.11
N LEU A 136 -24.59 -4.27 6.50
CA LEU A 136 -24.28 -4.20 5.07
C LEU A 136 -25.53 -4.39 4.18
N ASP A 137 -26.46 -5.28 4.56
CA ASP A 137 -27.72 -5.45 3.83
C ASP A 137 -28.55 -4.16 3.76
N LYS A 138 -28.61 -3.38 4.86
CA LYS A 138 -29.30 -2.08 4.86
C LYS A 138 -28.62 -1.11 3.91
N ALA A 139 -27.30 -1.07 3.89
CA ALA A 139 -26.57 -0.21 2.95
C ALA A 139 -26.81 -0.60 1.48
N ILE A 140 -26.88 -1.90 1.16
CA ILE A 140 -27.23 -2.40 -0.17
C ILE A 140 -28.66 -2.02 -0.53
N ASN A 141 -29.61 -2.19 0.38
CA ASN A 141 -31.01 -1.81 0.16
C ASN A 141 -31.16 -0.30 -0.06
N TYR A 142 -30.47 0.52 0.74
CA TYR A 142 -30.39 1.96 0.55
C TYR A 142 -29.84 2.32 -0.84
N ALA A 143 -28.74 1.70 -1.26
CA ALA A 143 -28.13 1.93 -2.56
C ALA A 143 -29.07 1.54 -3.72
N ASN A 144 -29.79 0.43 -3.60
CA ASN A 144 -30.80 0.01 -4.59
C ASN A 144 -31.99 0.98 -4.64
N LEU A 145 -32.41 1.50 -3.49
CA LEU A 145 -33.56 2.41 -3.38
C LEU A 145 -33.26 3.81 -3.92
N LYS A 146 -32.11 4.39 -3.55
CA LYS A 146 -31.76 5.78 -3.87
C LYS A 146 -30.86 5.91 -5.11
N ASN A 147 -30.26 4.80 -5.57
CA ASN A 147 -29.36 4.73 -6.73
C ASN A 147 -28.25 5.82 -6.77
N PRO A 148 -27.46 6.03 -5.69
CA PRO A 148 -26.35 6.97 -5.72
C PRO A 148 -25.14 6.41 -6.48
N PHE A 149 -24.22 7.28 -6.89
CA PHE A 149 -22.92 6.87 -7.39
C PHE A 149 -22.10 6.20 -6.27
N ILE A 150 -21.73 4.93 -6.46
CA ILE A 150 -21.07 4.11 -5.42
C ILE A 150 -19.55 4.11 -5.60
N ILE A 151 -18.82 4.61 -4.60
CA ILE A 151 -17.35 4.64 -4.63
C ILE A 151 -16.73 3.26 -4.34
N ASN A 152 -17.29 2.53 -3.38
CA ASN A 152 -16.86 1.18 -3.01
C ASN A 152 -18.05 0.24 -3.13
N ASN A 153 -18.01 -0.70 -4.07
CA ASN A 153 -19.12 -1.61 -4.34
C ASN A 153 -19.53 -2.36 -3.07
N LEU A 154 -20.81 -2.28 -2.69
CA LEU A 154 -21.32 -2.84 -1.44
C LEU A 154 -21.45 -4.37 -1.47
N PRO A 155 -22.04 -5.02 -2.50
CA PRO A 155 -22.14 -6.48 -2.55
C PRO A 155 -20.78 -7.18 -2.46
N MET A 156 -19.75 -6.66 -3.14
CA MET A 156 -18.39 -7.23 -3.11
C MET A 156 -17.75 -7.22 -1.71
N GLN A 157 -18.29 -6.45 -0.76
CA GLN A 157 -17.81 -6.47 0.62
C GLN A 157 -18.22 -7.75 1.37
N TYR A 158 -19.21 -8.52 0.89
CA TYR A 158 -19.45 -9.87 1.38
C TYR A 158 -18.36 -10.85 0.92
N ASP A 159 -17.95 -10.77 -0.34
CA ASP A 159 -16.86 -11.59 -0.87
C ASP A 159 -15.54 -11.30 -0.15
N ILE A 160 -15.26 -10.03 0.19
CA ILE A 160 -14.06 -9.64 0.96
C ILE A 160 -14.05 -10.24 2.38
N GLN A 161 -15.21 -10.57 2.96
CA GLN A 161 -15.28 -11.18 4.29
C GLN A 161 -14.94 -12.69 4.30
N ASP A 162 -14.84 -13.31 3.12
CA ASP A 162 -14.50 -14.72 2.95
C ASP A 162 -13.19 -14.87 2.15
N ARG A 163 -12.12 -15.33 2.81
CA ARG A 163 -10.80 -15.48 2.18
C ARG A 163 -10.84 -16.42 0.97
N ARG A 164 -11.75 -17.40 0.93
CA ARG A 164 -11.90 -18.31 -0.21
C ARG A 164 -12.34 -17.54 -1.46
N ARG A 165 -13.31 -16.63 -1.28
CA ARG A 165 -13.81 -15.75 -2.34
C ARG A 165 -12.74 -14.76 -2.79
N VAL A 166 -12.02 -14.16 -1.83
CA VAL A 166 -10.88 -13.29 -2.13
C VAL A 166 -9.85 -13.99 -3.01
N TYR A 167 -9.44 -15.22 -2.64
CA TYR A 167 -8.42 -15.94 -3.39
C TYR A 167 -8.91 -16.35 -4.77
N ALA A 168 -10.15 -16.83 -4.89
CA ALA A 168 -10.75 -17.16 -6.17
C ALA A 168 -10.80 -15.97 -7.14
N ILE A 169 -11.10 -14.75 -6.64
CA ILE A 169 -11.08 -13.52 -7.44
C ILE A 169 -9.64 -13.20 -7.89
N LEU A 170 -8.66 -13.28 -6.98
CA LEU A 170 -7.26 -13.02 -7.30
C LEU A 170 -6.73 -13.99 -8.38
N GLU A 171 -7.06 -15.28 -8.28
CA GLU A 171 -6.71 -16.28 -9.29
C GLU A 171 -7.35 -15.97 -10.65
N SER A 172 -8.65 -15.62 -10.66
CA SER A 172 -9.36 -15.32 -11.91
C SER A 172 -8.78 -14.13 -12.67
N GLU A 173 -8.11 -13.22 -11.96
CA GLU A 173 -7.43 -12.05 -12.50
C GLU A 173 -5.96 -12.29 -12.86
N GLY A 174 -5.46 -13.51 -12.63
CA GLY A 174 -4.05 -13.86 -12.79
C GLY A 174 -3.15 -12.98 -11.93
N ILE A 175 -3.52 -12.77 -10.67
CA ILE A 175 -2.68 -12.14 -9.65
C ILE A 175 -1.96 -13.24 -8.88
N GLU A 176 -0.64 -13.11 -8.76
CA GLU A 176 0.18 -14.04 -7.99
C GLU A 176 -0.22 -14.02 -6.51
N ILE A 177 -0.51 -15.21 -5.98
CA ILE A 177 -0.84 -15.47 -4.57
C ILE A 177 -0.06 -16.70 -4.10
N PRO A 178 0.16 -16.89 -2.78
CA PRO A 178 0.77 -18.11 -2.29
C PRO A 178 -0.05 -19.34 -2.71
N ARG A 179 0.62 -20.42 -3.09
CA ARG A 179 -0.04 -21.70 -3.37
C ARG A 179 -0.83 -22.12 -2.13
N TYR A 180 -2.09 -22.48 -2.32
CA TYR A 180 -3.01 -22.73 -1.21
C TYR A 180 -3.97 -23.90 -1.47
N ALA A 181 -4.60 -24.38 -0.41
CA ALA A 181 -5.73 -25.29 -0.44
C ALA A 181 -6.74 -24.92 0.66
N VAL A 182 -8.01 -25.20 0.42
CA VAL A 182 -9.10 -24.90 1.36
C VAL A 182 -9.56 -26.18 2.04
N LEU A 183 -9.47 -26.22 3.36
CA LEU A 183 -10.10 -27.24 4.19
C LEU A 183 -11.44 -26.69 4.70
N ASP A 184 -12.52 -27.04 4.03
CA ASP A 184 -13.86 -26.51 4.28
C ASP A 184 -14.70 -27.51 5.05
N ARG A 185 -14.58 -27.50 6.39
CA ARG A 185 -15.27 -28.44 7.29
C ARG A 185 -16.77 -28.17 7.41
N ASP A 186 -17.25 -27.05 6.88
CA ASP A 186 -18.66 -26.68 6.84
C ASP A 186 -19.35 -27.17 5.55
N SER A 187 -18.59 -27.68 4.59
CA SER A 187 -19.09 -28.26 3.36
C SER A 187 -19.92 -29.52 3.60
N SER A 188 -20.91 -29.77 2.75
CA SER A 188 -21.65 -31.04 2.74
C SER A 188 -20.91 -32.15 1.98
N ASP A 189 -19.96 -31.79 1.10
CA ASP A 189 -19.14 -32.74 0.34
C ASP A 189 -17.93 -33.20 1.18
N PRO A 190 -17.83 -34.51 1.52
CA PRO A 190 -16.72 -35.06 2.29
C PRO A 190 -15.34 -34.83 1.67
N LYS A 191 -15.24 -34.65 0.35
CA LYS A 191 -13.96 -34.41 -0.35
C LYS A 191 -13.28 -33.12 0.06
N HIS A 192 -14.02 -32.18 0.67
CA HIS A 192 -13.46 -30.93 1.16
C HIS A 192 -12.98 -31.00 2.62
N HIS A 193 -13.07 -32.18 3.25
CA HIS A 193 -12.73 -32.41 4.66
C HIS A 193 -11.42 -33.18 4.84
N GLU A 194 -10.75 -33.55 3.75
CA GLU A 194 -9.58 -34.43 3.80
C GLU A 194 -8.37 -33.68 4.32
N LEU A 195 -7.93 -34.05 5.53
CA LEU A 195 -6.72 -33.56 6.17
C LEU A 195 -5.90 -34.74 6.68
N VAL A 196 -4.73 -34.95 6.11
CA VAL A 196 -3.71 -35.84 6.68
C VAL A 196 -2.64 -34.97 7.32
N GLU A 197 -2.37 -35.21 8.61
CA GLU A 197 -1.35 -34.49 9.35
C GLU A 197 -0.17 -35.43 9.68
N SER A 198 1.02 -35.02 9.26
CA SER A 198 2.30 -35.64 9.60
C SER A 198 3.10 -34.72 10.53
N GLU A 199 4.32 -35.14 10.90
CA GLU A 199 5.18 -34.35 11.77
C GLU A 199 5.58 -33.00 11.15
N ASP A 200 6.03 -33.01 9.89
CA ASP A 200 6.60 -31.85 9.19
C ASP A 200 5.82 -31.42 7.93
N HIS A 201 4.63 -31.97 7.70
CA HIS A 201 3.75 -31.54 6.62
C HIS A 201 2.27 -31.82 6.92
N VAL A 202 1.40 -31.17 6.17
CA VAL A 202 -0.01 -31.53 6.06
C VAL A 202 -0.37 -31.80 4.60
N GLU A 203 -1.36 -32.64 4.38
CA GLU A 203 -1.99 -32.85 3.08
C GLU A 203 -3.46 -32.45 3.19
N VAL A 204 -3.87 -31.48 2.37
CA VAL A 204 -5.22 -30.90 2.36
C VAL A 204 -5.83 -31.18 0.99
N ASN A 205 -6.86 -32.02 0.94
CA ASN A 205 -7.52 -32.45 -0.30
C ASN A 205 -6.49 -32.90 -1.39
N GLY A 206 -5.50 -33.70 -1.00
CA GLY A 206 -4.44 -34.18 -1.91
C GLY A 206 -3.27 -33.22 -2.14
N VAL A 207 -3.31 -31.99 -1.59
CA VAL A 207 -2.25 -30.99 -1.75
C VAL A 207 -1.35 -30.96 -0.52
N THR A 208 -0.07 -31.29 -0.69
CA THR A 208 0.92 -31.29 0.39
C THR A 208 1.50 -29.89 0.65
N PHE A 209 1.60 -29.53 1.93
CA PHE A 209 2.27 -28.34 2.44
C PHE A 209 3.31 -28.74 3.49
N ASN A 210 4.59 -28.58 3.15
CA ASN A 210 5.68 -28.79 4.09
C ASN A 210 5.81 -27.60 5.03
N LYS A 211 6.22 -27.84 6.28
CA LYS A 211 6.52 -26.73 7.19
C LYS A 211 7.80 -25.98 6.70
N PRO A 212 7.82 -24.63 6.73
CA PRO A 212 6.76 -23.79 7.25
C PRO A 212 5.59 -23.57 6.29
N PHE A 213 4.37 -23.58 6.84
CA PHE A 213 3.14 -23.22 6.13
C PHE A 213 2.26 -22.33 7.03
N VAL A 214 1.30 -21.63 6.41
CA VAL A 214 0.36 -20.72 7.09
C VAL A 214 -1.04 -21.32 7.07
N GLU A 215 -1.76 -21.21 8.19
CA GLU A 215 -3.16 -21.61 8.35
C GLU A 215 -4.01 -20.37 8.71
N LYS A 216 -4.89 -19.98 7.80
CA LYS A 216 -5.79 -18.81 7.94
C LYS A 216 -7.23 -19.26 8.12
N PRO A 217 -8.00 -18.72 9.08
CA PRO A 217 -9.45 -18.92 9.11
C PRO A 217 -10.10 -18.48 7.80
N VAL A 218 -11.10 -19.21 7.30
CA VAL A 218 -11.82 -18.80 6.07
C VAL A 218 -12.50 -17.43 6.22
N SER A 219 -12.91 -17.05 7.43
CA SER A 219 -13.38 -15.69 7.71
C SER A 219 -12.23 -14.70 7.69
N ALA A 220 -12.31 -13.68 6.84
CA ALA A 220 -11.33 -12.60 6.80
C ALA A 220 -11.37 -11.69 8.05
N GLU A 221 -12.51 -11.69 8.78
CA GLU A 221 -12.62 -10.96 10.05
C GLU A 221 -11.94 -11.67 11.21
N ASP A 222 -11.66 -12.97 11.09
CA ASP A 222 -10.84 -13.70 12.04
C ASP A 222 -9.35 -13.55 11.70
N HIS A 223 -8.63 -12.93 12.63
CA HIS A 223 -7.21 -12.60 12.50
C HIS A 223 -6.30 -13.60 13.25
N ASN A 224 -6.85 -14.72 13.71
CA ASN A 224 -6.09 -15.80 14.35
C ASN A 224 -5.39 -16.66 13.29
N ILE A 225 -4.33 -16.11 12.69
CA ILE A 225 -3.53 -16.76 11.64
C ILE A 225 -2.36 -17.49 12.27
N TYR A 226 -2.17 -18.78 11.97
CA TYR A 226 -1.12 -19.58 12.57
C TYR A 226 -0.05 -19.93 11.53
N ILE A 227 1.21 -19.96 11.95
CA ILE A 227 2.35 -20.37 11.13
C ILE A 227 3.00 -21.55 11.83
N TYR A 228 3.17 -22.66 11.14
CA TYR A 228 3.71 -23.89 11.71
C TYR A 228 5.18 -24.04 11.31
N TYR A 229 6.08 -24.28 12.26
CA TYR A 229 7.51 -24.37 11.99
C TYR A 229 8.00 -25.81 11.88
N PRO A 230 8.98 -26.10 11.02
CA PRO A 230 9.50 -27.46 10.86
C PRO A 230 10.27 -27.90 12.11
N THR A 231 10.32 -29.21 12.35
CA THR A 231 11.07 -29.83 13.46
C THR A 231 12.55 -29.42 13.41
N SER A 232 13.11 -29.26 12.21
CA SER A 232 14.50 -28.76 12.01
C SER A 232 14.75 -27.35 12.56
N ALA A 233 13.70 -26.54 12.72
CA ALA A 233 13.76 -25.20 13.31
C ALA A 233 13.28 -25.17 14.78
N GLY A 234 13.08 -26.33 15.41
CA GLY A 234 12.60 -26.47 16.79
C GLY A 234 11.09 -26.72 16.92
N GLY A 235 10.36 -26.82 15.81
CA GLY A 235 8.92 -27.08 15.80
C GLY A 235 8.09 -25.92 16.36
N GLY A 236 6.86 -26.24 16.79
CA GLY A 236 5.90 -25.28 17.33
C GLY A 236 5.18 -24.46 16.27
N SER A 237 4.53 -23.39 16.72
CA SER A 237 3.75 -22.48 15.88
C SER A 237 3.79 -21.04 16.37
N GLN A 238 3.73 -20.10 15.42
CA GLN A 238 3.48 -18.69 15.71
C GLN A 238 1.99 -18.39 15.56
N ARG A 239 1.39 -17.84 16.61
CA ARG A 239 -0.04 -17.51 16.65
C ARG A 239 -0.21 -16.01 16.53
N LEU A 240 -0.60 -15.55 15.35
CA LEU A 240 -0.90 -14.15 15.09
C LEU A 240 -2.29 -13.83 15.61
N PHE A 241 -2.49 -12.58 16.02
CA PHE A 241 -3.78 -12.07 16.46
C PHE A 241 -3.87 -10.58 16.20
N ARG A 242 -5.10 -10.04 16.23
CA ARG A 242 -5.30 -8.60 16.16
C ARG A 242 -4.54 -7.93 17.29
N LYS A 243 -3.59 -7.06 16.94
CA LYS A 243 -2.66 -6.38 17.85
C LYS A 243 -3.28 -5.96 19.19
N ILE A 244 -2.66 -6.40 20.28
CA ILE A 244 -3.01 -6.04 21.67
C ILE A 244 -1.76 -5.41 22.29
N GLY A 245 -1.83 -4.10 22.58
CA GLY A 245 -0.69 -3.37 23.14
C GLY A 245 0.55 -3.42 22.23
N SER A 246 1.64 -4.00 22.72
CA SER A 246 2.93 -4.13 22.02
C SER A 246 3.11 -5.47 21.29
N ARG A 247 2.08 -6.33 21.23
CA ARG A 247 2.15 -7.65 20.61
C ARG A 247 1.18 -7.82 19.45
N SER A 248 1.63 -8.54 18.42
CA SER A 248 0.86 -8.95 17.23
C SER A 248 0.88 -10.45 16.98
N SER A 249 1.76 -11.19 17.67
CA SER A 249 1.76 -12.66 17.69
C SER A 249 2.49 -13.18 18.93
N VAL A 250 2.39 -14.48 19.15
CA VAL A 250 3.09 -15.20 20.22
C VAL A 250 3.50 -16.59 19.75
N TYR A 251 4.69 -17.04 20.16
CA TYR A 251 5.13 -18.42 19.94
C TYR A 251 4.36 -19.38 20.84
N SER A 252 4.05 -20.56 20.32
CA SER A 252 3.44 -21.68 21.01
C SER A 252 4.23 -22.96 20.70
N PRO A 253 4.47 -23.84 21.69
CA PRO A 253 5.11 -25.13 21.44
C PRO A 253 4.20 -26.12 20.68
N GLU A 254 2.91 -25.80 20.53
CA GLU A 254 1.97 -26.65 19.79
C GLU A 254 2.35 -26.71 18.31
N SER A 255 2.56 -27.94 17.82
CA SER A 255 3.01 -28.22 16.46
C SER A 255 1.91 -28.80 15.57
N ARG A 256 0.73 -29.07 16.15
CA ARG A 256 -0.43 -29.62 15.44
C ARG A 256 -1.41 -28.55 14.99
N VAL A 257 -2.04 -28.80 13.84
CA VAL A 257 -3.04 -27.92 13.23
C VAL A 257 -4.37 -27.92 13.97
N ARG A 258 -5.15 -26.85 13.82
CA ARG A 258 -6.47 -26.73 14.47
C ARG A 258 -7.43 -27.78 13.91
N LYS A 259 -8.21 -28.39 14.81
CA LYS A 259 -9.09 -29.54 14.51
C LYS A 259 -10.55 -29.15 14.26
N THR A 260 -10.94 -27.92 14.59
CA THR A 260 -12.30 -27.40 14.44
C THR A 260 -12.28 -26.13 13.61
N GLY A 261 -13.35 -25.86 12.85
CA GLY A 261 -13.44 -24.69 11.94
C GLY A 261 -12.80 -24.92 10.57
N SER A 262 -13.07 -24.03 9.63
CA SER A 262 -12.60 -24.12 8.25
C SER A 262 -11.41 -23.19 8.00
N TYR A 263 -10.41 -23.66 7.24
CA TYR A 263 -9.13 -22.96 7.07
C TYR A 263 -8.61 -22.98 5.63
N ILE A 264 -7.82 -21.98 5.30
CA ILE A 264 -6.92 -21.97 4.15
C ILE A 264 -5.53 -22.35 4.63
N TYR A 265 -4.91 -23.34 4.00
CA TYR A 265 -3.51 -23.68 4.16
C TYR A 265 -2.74 -23.15 2.96
N GLU A 266 -1.65 -22.43 3.19
CA GLU A 266 -0.83 -21.87 2.13
C GLU A 266 0.67 -21.97 2.41
N ASP A 267 1.46 -21.92 1.35
CA ASP A 267 2.92 -21.87 1.46
C ASP A 267 3.38 -20.63 2.24
N PHE A 268 4.31 -20.81 3.16
CA PHE A 268 4.95 -19.69 3.83
C PHE A 268 5.95 -19.01 2.89
N MET A 269 5.74 -17.71 2.63
CA MET A 269 6.61 -16.95 1.74
C MET A 269 7.78 -16.32 2.52
N PRO A 270 9.04 -16.64 2.19
CA PRO A 270 10.20 -16.09 2.88
C PRO A 270 10.47 -14.65 2.43
N THR A 271 9.99 -13.67 3.20
CA THR A 271 10.25 -12.24 2.97
C THR A 271 11.46 -11.77 3.78
N ASP A 272 11.92 -10.53 3.54
CA ASP A 272 12.95 -9.86 4.35
C ASP A 272 12.45 -9.42 5.75
N GLY A 273 11.44 -10.11 6.29
CA GLY A 273 10.88 -9.83 7.62
C GLY A 273 9.90 -8.66 7.66
N THR A 274 9.42 -8.18 6.50
CA THR A 274 8.43 -7.12 6.41
C THR A 274 7.27 -7.49 5.49
N ASP A 275 6.08 -6.97 5.82
CA ASP A 275 4.89 -7.05 4.98
C ASP A 275 4.68 -5.68 4.33
N VAL A 276 4.46 -5.67 3.00
CA VAL A 276 4.16 -4.43 2.27
C VAL A 276 2.66 -4.21 2.29
N LYS A 277 2.22 -3.07 2.84
CA LYS A 277 0.81 -2.68 2.87
C LYS A 277 0.54 -1.67 1.79
N VAL A 278 -0.40 -1.98 0.91
CA VAL A 278 -0.77 -1.14 -0.23
C VAL A 278 -2.16 -0.56 -0.02
N TYR A 279 -2.32 0.70 -0.40
CA TYR A 279 -3.54 1.47 -0.23
C TYR A 279 -3.85 2.21 -1.54
N THR A 280 -4.88 1.75 -2.24
CA THR A 280 -5.36 2.32 -3.49
C THR A 280 -6.36 3.45 -3.26
N VAL A 281 -6.38 4.40 -4.18
CA VAL A 281 -7.45 5.40 -4.32
C VAL A 281 -7.73 5.52 -5.81
N GLY A 282 -8.64 4.69 -6.28
CA GLY A 282 -8.80 4.40 -7.70
C GLY A 282 -7.69 3.48 -8.24
N PRO A 283 -7.80 3.08 -9.52
CA PRO A 283 -6.93 2.07 -10.12
C PRO A 283 -5.49 2.57 -10.39
N ASP A 284 -5.28 3.88 -10.45
CA ASP A 284 -4.02 4.48 -10.92
C ASP A 284 -3.17 5.10 -9.80
N TYR A 285 -3.70 5.17 -8.58
CA TYR A 285 -2.95 5.62 -7.40
C TYR A 285 -2.85 4.51 -6.37
N ALA A 286 -1.62 4.27 -5.90
CA ALA A 286 -1.34 3.34 -4.82
C ALA A 286 -0.22 3.87 -3.92
N HIS A 287 -0.51 4.04 -2.63
CA HIS A 287 0.48 4.28 -1.60
C HIS A 287 0.94 2.97 -0.98
N ALA A 288 2.24 2.82 -0.68
CA ALA A 288 2.77 1.63 -0.04
C ALA A 288 3.69 1.96 1.15
N GLU A 289 3.53 1.20 2.22
CA GLU A 289 4.39 1.23 3.40
C GLU A 289 4.67 -0.19 3.88
N ALA A 290 5.89 -0.48 4.28
CA ALA A 290 6.27 -1.76 4.88
C ALA A 290 6.18 -1.68 6.40
N ARG A 291 5.80 -2.78 7.03
CA ARG A 291 5.82 -2.97 8.48
C ARG A 291 6.52 -4.27 8.82
N LYS A 292 7.08 -4.36 10.02
CA LYS A 292 7.65 -5.62 10.52
C LYS A 292 6.58 -6.72 10.48
N SER A 293 6.93 -7.86 9.90
CA SER A 293 6.02 -8.99 9.79
C SER A 293 5.71 -9.54 11.19
N PRO A 294 4.44 -9.78 11.54
CA PRO A 294 4.08 -10.42 12.79
C PRO A 294 4.50 -11.90 12.83
N ALA A 295 4.94 -12.48 11.70
CA ALA A 295 5.50 -13.82 11.61
C ALA A 295 6.87 -14.00 12.30
N LEU A 296 7.55 -12.90 12.66
CA LEU A 296 8.86 -12.93 13.32
C LEU A 296 8.73 -13.20 14.83
N ASP A 297 8.85 -12.16 15.67
CA ASP A 297 8.84 -12.27 17.13
C ASP A 297 7.53 -11.79 17.78
N GLY A 298 6.62 -11.25 16.97
CA GLY A 298 5.36 -10.66 17.41
C GLY A 298 5.49 -9.38 18.23
N LYS A 299 6.68 -8.80 18.39
CA LYS A 299 6.88 -7.52 19.08
C LYS A 299 6.71 -6.38 18.09
N VAL A 300 5.75 -5.51 18.38
CA VAL A 300 5.47 -4.35 17.54
C VAL A 300 6.50 -3.26 17.80
N GLU A 301 7.20 -2.86 16.75
CA GLU A 301 8.17 -1.78 16.80
C GLU A 301 7.46 -0.43 16.84
N ARG A 302 7.90 0.44 17.76
CA ARG A 302 7.32 1.76 17.96
C ARG A 302 8.40 2.83 17.97
N ASP A 303 8.08 3.99 17.43
CA ASP A 303 8.91 5.18 17.50
C ASP A 303 8.85 5.83 18.90
N SER A 304 9.58 6.93 19.07
CA SER A 304 9.61 7.71 20.32
C SER A 304 8.25 8.31 20.71
N GLU A 305 7.32 8.44 19.76
CA GLU A 305 5.95 8.92 20.00
C GLU A 305 4.97 7.76 20.27
N GLY A 306 5.47 6.52 20.34
CA GLY A 306 4.66 5.33 20.55
C GLY A 306 3.85 4.89 19.33
N LYS A 307 4.08 5.46 18.13
CA LYS A 307 3.44 5.02 16.89
C LYS A 307 4.21 3.84 16.30
N GLU A 308 3.50 2.96 15.61
CA GLU A 308 4.12 1.81 14.96
C GLU A 308 5.02 2.24 13.80
N ILE A 309 6.26 1.73 13.78
CA ILE A 309 7.26 2.08 12.76
C ILE A 309 6.78 1.57 11.40
N ARG A 310 6.95 2.42 10.38
CA ARG A 310 6.61 2.16 8.99
C ARG A 310 7.77 2.58 8.12
N TYR A 311 8.06 1.79 7.10
CA TYR A 311 9.10 2.08 6.12
C TYR A 311 8.44 2.48 4.81
N PRO A 312 8.82 3.61 4.18
CA PRO A 312 8.25 4.00 2.90
C PRO A 312 8.62 2.95 1.84
N VAL A 313 7.64 2.57 1.01
CA VAL A 313 7.84 1.61 -0.09
C VAL A 313 7.47 2.26 -1.41
N ILE A 314 8.36 2.12 -2.39
CA ILE A 314 8.04 2.42 -3.78
C ILE A 314 7.64 1.09 -4.44
N LEU A 315 6.45 1.07 -5.04
CA LEU A 315 5.97 -0.06 -5.82
C LEU A 315 6.68 -0.11 -7.18
N SER A 316 7.10 -1.31 -7.57
CA SER A 316 7.54 -1.60 -8.94
C SER A 316 6.37 -1.47 -9.92
N ASN A 317 6.68 -1.43 -11.23
CA ASN A 317 5.63 -1.38 -12.25
C ASN A 317 4.70 -2.61 -12.20
N ALA A 318 5.26 -3.80 -11.93
CA ALA A 318 4.46 -5.01 -11.74
C ALA A 318 3.50 -4.89 -10.55
N GLU A 319 3.96 -4.36 -9.41
CA GLU A 319 3.11 -4.16 -8.23
C GLU A 319 2.05 -3.07 -8.40
N LYS A 320 2.35 -2.03 -9.20
CA LYS A 320 1.33 -1.04 -9.59
C LYS A 320 0.24 -1.68 -10.45
N LEU A 321 0.60 -2.57 -11.37
CA LEU A 321 -0.38 -3.34 -12.15
C LEU A 321 -1.21 -4.26 -11.23
N ILE A 322 -0.58 -4.90 -10.23
CA ILE A 322 -1.32 -5.67 -9.21
C ILE A 322 -2.31 -4.76 -8.48
N SER A 323 -1.89 -3.56 -8.06
CA SER A 323 -2.75 -2.59 -7.36
C SER A 323 -3.95 -2.18 -8.20
N ARG A 324 -3.71 -1.91 -9.49
CA ARG A 324 -4.78 -1.63 -10.46
C ARG A 324 -5.76 -2.79 -10.57
N LYS A 325 -5.27 -4.01 -10.77
CA LYS A 325 -6.13 -5.21 -10.86
C LYS A 325 -6.94 -5.43 -9.59
N VAL A 326 -6.32 -5.35 -8.41
CA VAL A 326 -7.02 -5.51 -7.12
C VAL A 326 -8.12 -4.46 -6.95
N CYS A 327 -7.86 -3.18 -7.25
CA CYS A 327 -8.88 -2.14 -7.15
C CYS A 327 -10.08 -2.42 -8.06
N LEU A 328 -9.84 -2.80 -9.33
CA LEU A 328 -10.88 -3.06 -10.31
C LEU A 328 -11.66 -4.35 -10.05
N ALA A 329 -10.96 -5.46 -9.76
CA ALA A 329 -11.56 -6.77 -9.54
C ALA A 329 -12.50 -6.78 -8.33
N PHE A 330 -12.06 -6.17 -7.22
CA PHE A 330 -12.87 -6.04 -6.01
C PHE A 330 -13.80 -4.81 -6.06
N LYS A 331 -13.78 -4.02 -7.14
CA LYS A 331 -14.63 -2.82 -7.30
C LYS A 331 -14.58 -1.90 -6.08
N GLN A 332 -13.40 -1.81 -5.46
CA GLN A 332 -13.14 -1.00 -4.27
C GLN A 332 -12.20 0.13 -4.67
N THR A 333 -12.75 1.32 -4.88
CA THR A 333 -11.94 2.51 -5.21
C THR A 333 -10.92 2.79 -4.12
N VAL A 334 -11.36 2.82 -2.86
CA VAL A 334 -10.46 2.84 -1.72
C VAL A 334 -10.27 1.40 -1.25
N CYS A 335 -9.10 0.82 -1.50
CA CYS A 335 -8.81 -0.57 -1.13
C CYS A 335 -7.43 -0.73 -0.51
N GLY A 336 -7.37 -1.43 0.63
CA GLY A 336 -6.14 -1.88 1.26
C GLY A 336 -5.89 -3.37 1.00
N PHE A 337 -4.65 -3.73 0.70
CA PHE A 337 -4.23 -5.13 0.56
C PHE A 337 -2.77 -5.31 0.95
N ASP A 338 -2.38 -6.54 1.27
CA ASP A 338 -1.03 -6.88 1.71
C ASP A 338 -0.27 -7.66 0.63
N LEU A 339 1.00 -7.29 0.43
CA LEU A 339 1.95 -7.90 -0.48
C LEU A 339 3.12 -8.52 0.27
N LEU A 340 3.51 -9.71 -0.15
CA LEU A 340 4.72 -10.40 0.27
C LEU A 340 5.72 -10.37 -0.89
N ARG A 341 6.86 -9.69 -0.69
CA ARG A 341 7.99 -9.73 -1.62
C ARG A 341 8.86 -10.92 -1.27
N ALA A 342 8.86 -11.95 -2.11
CA ALA A 342 9.60 -13.19 -1.91
C ALA A 342 10.11 -13.73 -3.24
N ASN A 343 11.33 -14.29 -3.25
CA ASN A 343 11.91 -14.94 -4.43
C ASN A 343 11.90 -14.08 -5.72
N GLY A 344 12.05 -12.75 -5.58
CA GLY A 344 12.03 -11.81 -6.71
C GLY A 344 10.64 -11.53 -7.31
N GLN A 345 9.57 -12.03 -6.68
CA GLN A 345 8.17 -11.79 -7.06
C GLN A 345 7.39 -11.13 -5.90
N SER A 346 6.17 -10.68 -6.20
CA SER A 346 5.26 -10.06 -5.23
C SER A 346 3.94 -10.80 -5.24
N PHE A 347 3.55 -11.32 -4.07
CA PHE A 347 2.35 -12.14 -3.88
C PHE A 347 1.32 -11.40 -3.04
N VAL A 348 0.06 -11.36 -3.47
CA VAL A 348 -1.04 -10.84 -2.63
C VAL A 348 -1.42 -11.92 -1.61
N CYS A 349 -1.46 -11.57 -0.33
CA CYS A 349 -1.81 -12.52 0.74
C CYS A 349 -3.06 -12.14 1.54
N ASP A 350 -3.57 -10.92 1.37
CA ASP A 350 -4.76 -10.42 2.04
C ASP A 350 -5.35 -9.21 1.29
N VAL A 351 -6.68 -9.12 1.16
CA VAL A 351 -7.40 -7.96 0.61
C VAL A 351 -8.44 -7.53 1.64
N ASN A 352 -8.31 -6.30 2.15
CA ASN A 352 -9.08 -5.81 3.29
C ASN A 352 -10.29 -4.94 2.90
N GLY A 353 -10.42 -4.55 1.63
CA GLY A 353 -11.39 -3.55 1.21
C GLY A 353 -11.04 -2.16 1.76
N PHE A 354 -12.04 -1.38 2.18
CA PHE A 354 -11.86 0.02 2.54
C PHE A 354 -10.83 0.24 3.66
N SER A 355 -9.74 0.94 3.33
CA SER A 355 -8.66 1.21 4.28
C SER A 355 -7.90 2.48 3.89
N PHE A 356 -7.72 3.38 4.85
CA PHE A 356 -6.90 4.58 4.69
C PHE A 356 -5.52 4.41 5.34
N VAL A 357 -4.51 5.02 4.71
CA VAL A 357 -3.21 5.26 5.32
C VAL A 357 -3.37 6.16 6.54
N LYS A 358 -2.51 6.00 7.54
CA LYS A 358 -2.54 6.82 8.75
C LYS A 358 -1.26 7.63 8.86
N ASN A 359 -1.38 8.85 9.37
CA ASN A 359 -0.28 9.76 9.68
C ASN A 359 0.53 10.21 8.44
N SER A 360 -0.12 10.35 7.28
CA SER A 360 0.51 10.86 6.06
C SER A 360 -0.36 11.99 5.49
N ASN A 361 0.06 13.23 5.71
CA ASN A 361 -0.66 14.40 5.17
C ASN A 361 -0.72 14.37 3.66
N LYS A 362 0.40 13.99 3.00
CA LYS A 362 0.43 13.81 1.54
C LYS A 362 -0.63 12.81 1.07
N TYR A 363 -0.80 11.68 1.77
CA TYR A 363 -1.86 10.74 1.40
C TYR A 363 -3.25 11.34 1.58
N TYR A 364 -3.50 12.11 2.65
CA TYR A 364 -4.80 12.76 2.85
C TYR A 364 -5.11 13.77 1.74
N ASP A 365 -4.13 14.59 1.36
CA ASP A 365 -4.23 15.55 0.25
C ASP A 365 -4.52 14.82 -1.07
N ASP A 366 -3.71 13.82 -1.42
CA ASP A 366 -3.85 13.04 -2.66
C ASP A 366 -5.19 12.29 -2.70
N CYS A 367 -5.56 11.62 -1.60
CA CYS A 367 -6.79 10.83 -1.51
C CYS A 367 -8.03 11.70 -1.67
N ALA A 368 -8.12 12.82 -0.95
CA ALA A 368 -9.24 13.74 -1.05
C ALA A 368 -9.34 14.33 -2.45
N LYS A 369 -8.20 14.72 -3.04
CA LYS A 369 -8.17 15.28 -4.40
C LYS A 369 -8.62 14.26 -5.46
N ILE A 370 -8.16 13.01 -5.37
CA ILE A 370 -8.54 11.96 -6.32
C ILE A 370 -10.03 11.64 -6.18
N LEU A 371 -10.53 11.44 -4.95
CA LEU A 371 -11.94 11.16 -4.69
C LEU A 371 -12.84 12.32 -5.16
N GLY A 372 -12.51 13.56 -4.80
CA GLY A 372 -13.30 14.73 -5.20
C GLY A 372 -13.36 14.88 -6.73
N ASN A 373 -12.23 14.71 -7.41
CA ASN A 373 -12.20 14.73 -8.88
C ASN A 373 -12.99 13.57 -9.50
N MET A 374 -12.91 12.37 -8.94
CA MET A 374 -13.67 11.21 -9.43
C MET A 374 -15.19 11.44 -9.31
N ILE A 375 -15.63 11.95 -8.16
CA ILE A 375 -17.03 12.26 -7.87
C ILE A 375 -17.54 13.34 -8.82
N LEU A 376 -16.81 14.46 -8.97
CA LEU A 376 -17.23 15.56 -9.84
C LEU A 376 -17.16 15.18 -11.32
N ARG A 377 -16.18 14.38 -11.75
CA ARG A 377 -16.08 13.87 -13.12
C ARG A 377 -17.33 13.08 -13.52
N GLU A 378 -17.87 12.28 -12.61
CA GLU A 378 -19.07 11.47 -12.84
C GLU A 378 -20.36 12.29 -12.72
N LEU A 379 -20.48 13.11 -11.67
CA LEU A 379 -21.76 13.72 -11.29
C LEU A 379 -21.96 15.15 -11.80
N ALA A 380 -20.89 15.91 -12.05
CA ALA A 380 -21.04 17.29 -12.53
C ALA A 380 -21.80 17.39 -13.86
N PRO A 381 -21.57 16.53 -14.88
CA PRO A 381 -22.37 16.56 -16.11
C PRO A 381 -23.85 16.25 -15.85
N THR A 382 -24.13 15.24 -15.03
CA THR A 382 -25.49 14.79 -14.69
C THR A 382 -26.27 15.86 -13.92
N LEU A 383 -25.60 16.57 -13.01
CA LEU A 383 -26.20 17.61 -12.17
C LEU A 383 -26.15 19.00 -12.81
N HIS A 384 -25.55 19.13 -14.01
CA HIS A 384 -25.35 20.39 -14.73
C HIS A 384 -24.53 21.41 -13.92
N ILE A 385 -23.49 20.92 -13.25
CA ILE A 385 -22.53 21.74 -12.51
C ILE A 385 -21.42 22.16 -13.49
N PRO A 386 -21.07 23.46 -13.59
CA PRO A 386 -20.07 23.96 -14.52
C PRO A 386 -18.63 23.69 -14.02
N TRP A 387 -18.33 22.43 -13.76
CA TRP A 387 -17.02 21.99 -13.29
C TRP A 387 -16.09 21.70 -14.47
N SER A 388 -15.01 22.46 -14.57
CA SER A 388 -13.94 22.17 -15.54
C SER A 388 -13.06 21.06 -15.00
N VAL A 389 -12.96 19.95 -15.72
CA VAL A 389 -12.08 18.82 -15.34
C VAL A 389 -10.65 19.35 -15.20
N PRO A 390 -10.07 19.41 -13.99
CA PRO A 390 -8.70 19.87 -13.82
C PRO A 390 -7.79 18.83 -14.47
N PHE A 391 -6.79 19.31 -15.21
CA PHE A 391 -5.75 18.46 -15.79
C PHE A 391 -5.10 17.62 -14.67
N GLN A 392 -5.35 16.32 -14.67
CA GLN A 392 -4.63 15.39 -13.81
C GLN A 392 -3.35 14.98 -14.54
N LEU A 393 -2.21 14.99 -13.84
CA LEU A 393 -0.92 14.51 -14.39
C LEU A 393 -1.00 13.04 -14.89
N ASP A 394 -2.04 12.32 -14.46
CA ASP A 394 -2.33 10.93 -14.80
C ASP A 394 -3.41 10.77 -15.90
N ASP A 395 -4.10 11.85 -16.32
CA ASP A 395 -4.84 11.82 -17.57
C ASP A 395 -3.80 11.82 -18.71
N PRO A 396 -3.83 10.87 -19.67
CA PRO A 396 -2.90 10.90 -20.79
C PRO A 396 -3.00 12.27 -21.46
N PRO A 397 -1.88 12.98 -21.69
CA PRO A 397 -1.93 14.33 -22.25
C PRO A 397 -2.64 14.27 -23.60
N ILE A 398 -3.84 14.83 -23.65
CA ILE A 398 -4.59 14.97 -24.91
C ILE A 398 -3.91 16.10 -25.68
N VAL A 399 -2.85 15.77 -26.41
CA VAL A 399 -2.28 16.65 -27.41
C VAL A 399 -2.92 16.26 -28.75
N PRO A 400 -3.84 17.06 -29.31
CA PRO A 400 -4.35 16.80 -30.64
C PRO A 400 -3.18 16.87 -31.63
N THR A 401 -2.88 15.75 -32.28
CA THR A 401 -1.93 15.72 -33.40
C THR A 401 -2.67 16.05 -34.69
N THR A 402 -1.95 16.58 -35.69
CA THR A 402 -2.48 16.94 -37.02
C THR A 402 -3.12 15.77 -37.79
N PHE A 403 -2.99 14.53 -37.28
CA PHE A 403 -3.53 13.31 -37.87
C PHE A 403 -4.53 12.56 -36.97
N GLY A 404 -5.00 13.17 -35.87
CA GLY A 404 -6.08 12.61 -35.05
C GLY A 404 -5.74 11.35 -34.23
N LYS A 405 -4.45 11.02 -34.08
CA LYS A 405 -4.00 9.91 -33.20
C LYS A 405 -3.50 10.46 -31.85
N MET A 406 -3.89 9.78 -30.77
CA MET A 406 -3.50 10.12 -29.39
C MET A 406 -2.00 9.90 -29.18
N MET A 407 -1.32 10.82 -28.49
CA MET A 407 0.07 10.67 -28.06
C MET A 407 0.13 10.03 -26.67
N GLU A 408 0.97 9.01 -26.49
CA GLU A 408 1.18 8.30 -25.23
C GLU A 408 2.57 8.65 -24.66
N LEU A 409 2.66 9.03 -23.39
CA LEU A 409 3.95 9.25 -22.71
C LEU A 409 4.66 7.91 -22.48
N ARG A 410 5.69 7.60 -23.29
CA ARG A 410 6.43 6.34 -23.20
C ARG A 410 7.50 6.32 -22.12
N CYS A 411 8.14 7.46 -21.86
CA CYS A 411 9.12 7.59 -20.79
C CYS A 411 9.30 9.05 -20.38
N VAL A 412 9.66 9.26 -19.12
CA VAL A 412 10.22 10.52 -18.63
C VAL A 412 11.72 10.28 -18.42
N VAL A 413 12.55 11.01 -19.15
CA VAL A 413 14.00 10.98 -18.97
C VAL A 413 14.40 12.16 -18.11
N ALA A 414 14.66 11.91 -16.83
CA ALA A 414 15.24 12.90 -15.92
C ALA A 414 16.74 12.67 -15.82
N VAL A 415 17.54 13.63 -16.31
CA VAL A 415 19.00 13.59 -16.16
C VAL A 415 19.36 14.31 -14.86
N ILE A 416 19.62 13.52 -13.81
CA ILE A 416 20.06 14.04 -12.52
C ILE A 416 21.55 13.73 -12.37
N ARG A 417 22.38 14.76 -12.34
CA ARG A 417 23.80 14.61 -12.02
C ARG A 417 23.98 14.50 -10.52
N HIS A 418 24.17 13.29 -10.01
CA HIS A 418 24.66 13.09 -8.65
C HIS A 418 26.10 13.61 -8.59
N GLY A 419 26.37 14.64 -7.78
CA GLY A 419 27.74 15.03 -7.49
C GLY A 419 28.45 13.84 -6.86
N ASP A 420 29.49 13.35 -7.51
CA ASP A 420 30.22 12.15 -7.11
C ASP A 420 30.70 12.27 -5.66
N ARG A 421 29.98 11.59 -4.76
CA ARG A 421 30.38 11.38 -3.38
C ARG A 421 29.99 9.95 -3.07
N THR A 422 30.98 9.07 -3.12
CA THR A 422 30.96 7.79 -2.40
C THR A 422 30.32 8.03 -1.04
N PRO A 423 29.32 7.23 -0.61
CA PRO A 423 28.70 7.38 0.70
C PRO A 423 29.79 7.47 1.78
N LYS A 424 29.92 8.64 2.41
CA LYS A 424 30.89 8.83 3.49
C LYS A 424 30.18 8.50 4.79
N GLN A 425 30.68 7.52 5.53
CA GLN A 425 30.30 7.34 6.93
C GLN A 425 30.75 8.58 7.70
N LYS A 426 29.82 9.49 7.98
CA LYS A 426 30.08 10.73 8.71
C LYS A 426 29.61 10.56 10.15
N MET A 427 30.57 10.61 11.06
CA MET A 427 30.33 10.58 12.50
C MET A 427 30.73 11.93 13.10
N LYS A 428 29.93 12.42 14.05
CA LYS A 428 30.22 13.62 14.85
C LYS A 428 30.23 13.24 16.33
N VAL A 429 31.34 13.46 17.00
CA VAL A 429 31.51 13.18 18.44
C VAL A 429 32.08 14.42 19.11
N GLU A 430 31.48 14.81 20.23
CA GLU A 430 32.01 15.85 21.10
C GLU A 430 32.97 15.22 22.11
N VAL A 431 34.24 15.61 22.04
CA VAL A 431 35.31 15.13 22.93
C VAL A 431 35.74 16.23 23.90
N ARG A 432 35.93 15.86 25.17
CA ARG A 432 36.37 16.76 26.24
C ARG A 432 37.55 16.20 27.04
N HIS A 433 38.04 15.02 26.67
CA HIS A 433 39.13 14.38 27.39
C HIS A 433 40.49 15.00 26.99
N PRO A 434 41.40 15.30 27.94
CA PRO A 434 42.72 15.90 27.67
C PRO A 434 43.52 15.23 26.56
N LYS A 435 43.53 13.89 26.51
CA LYS A 435 44.19 13.10 25.44
C LYS A 435 43.80 13.52 24.01
N PHE A 436 42.54 13.91 23.76
CA PHE A 436 42.14 14.41 22.43
C PHE A 436 42.66 15.83 22.17
N PHE A 437 42.75 16.67 23.21
CA PHE A 437 43.32 18.01 23.10
C PHE A 437 44.84 17.99 22.90
N GLU A 438 45.54 17.01 23.45
CA GLU A 438 46.97 16.79 23.19
C GLU A 438 47.23 16.51 21.71
N ILE A 439 46.41 15.63 21.08
CA ILE A 439 46.47 15.38 19.63
C ILE A 439 46.12 16.65 18.86
N PHE A 440 45.10 17.40 19.31
CA PHE A 440 44.73 18.67 18.70
C PHE A 440 45.86 19.69 18.74
N ALA A 441 46.56 19.81 19.87
CA ALA A 441 47.72 20.70 20.04
C ALA A 441 48.90 20.26 19.16
N LYS A 442 49.22 18.96 19.17
CA LYS A 442 50.34 18.36 18.44
C LYS A 442 50.29 18.61 16.93
N TYR A 443 49.09 18.74 16.36
CA TYR A 443 48.87 19.03 14.94
C TYR A 443 48.43 20.48 14.67
N ASP A 444 48.87 21.43 15.51
CA ASP A 444 48.64 22.88 15.38
C ASP A 444 47.16 23.31 15.33
N GLY A 445 46.26 22.53 15.94
CA GLY A 445 44.82 22.76 15.92
C GLY A 445 44.40 24.10 16.52
N TYR A 446 45.08 24.57 17.57
CA TYR A 446 44.79 25.85 18.20
C TYR A 446 45.11 27.06 17.31
N LYS A 447 46.03 26.91 16.35
CA LYS A 447 46.38 27.98 15.41
C LYS A 447 45.35 28.13 14.28
N HIS A 448 44.74 27.02 13.88
CA HIS A 448 43.86 26.97 12.70
C HIS A 448 42.38 26.73 13.02
N GLY A 449 42.03 26.56 14.31
CA GLY A 449 40.68 26.25 14.79
C GLY A 449 40.17 24.86 14.38
N HIS A 450 40.96 24.07 13.65
CA HIS A 450 40.63 22.71 13.23
C HIS A 450 41.89 21.94 12.80
N ILE A 451 41.80 20.61 12.79
CA ILE A 451 42.81 19.71 12.22
C ILE A 451 42.18 18.76 11.20
N LYS A 452 42.94 18.37 10.18
CA LYS A 452 42.54 17.34 9.20
C LYS A 452 43.54 16.19 9.23
N LEU A 453 43.18 15.13 9.93
CA LEU A 453 43.99 13.91 10.02
C LEU A 453 43.63 12.98 8.85
N LYS A 454 44.62 12.61 8.03
CA LYS A 454 44.42 11.77 6.84
C LYS A 454 45.41 10.62 6.75
N ARG A 455 46.57 10.72 7.41
CA ARG A 455 47.62 9.69 7.34
C ARG A 455 47.30 8.55 8.32
N PRO A 456 47.57 7.29 7.98
CA PRO A 456 47.30 6.15 8.86
C PRO A 456 47.86 6.33 10.28
N LYS A 457 49.10 6.82 10.41
CA LYS A 457 49.72 7.11 11.71
C LYS A 457 48.92 8.11 12.57
N GLN A 458 48.30 9.11 11.95
CA GLN A 458 47.51 10.12 12.65
C GLN A 458 46.16 9.56 13.12
N LEU A 459 45.55 8.71 12.29
CA LEU A 459 44.31 8.03 12.61
C LEU A 459 44.52 6.97 13.71
N GLN A 460 45.68 6.32 13.70
CA GLN A 460 46.10 5.37 14.75
C GLN A 460 46.19 6.06 16.12
N GLU A 461 46.71 7.29 16.21
CA GLU A 461 46.75 8.04 17.49
C GLU A 461 45.35 8.30 18.07
N ILE A 462 44.35 8.54 17.21
CA ILE A 462 42.94 8.68 17.63
C ILE A 462 42.37 7.34 18.10
N LEU A 463 42.68 6.26 17.38
CA LEU A 463 42.25 4.90 17.74
C LEU A 463 42.86 4.45 19.07
N ASP A 464 44.15 4.69 19.29
CA ASP A 464 44.84 4.32 20.52
C ASP A 464 44.30 5.11 21.72
N THR A 465 43.96 6.38 21.52
CA THR A 465 43.26 7.19 22.52
C THR A 465 41.89 6.60 22.85
N ALA A 466 41.10 6.23 21.83
CA ALA A 466 39.79 5.61 22.05
C ALA A 466 39.90 4.27 22.80
N ARG A 467 40.87 3.41 22.44
CA ARG A 467 41.13 2.14 23.14
C ARG A 467 41.53 2.34 24.59
N SER A 468 42.42 3.28 24.87
CA SER A 468 42.84 3.60 26.23
C SER A 468 41.68 4.07 27.09
N LEU A 469 40.80 4.93 26.56
CA LEU A 469 39.64 5.43 27.30
C LEU A 469 38.59 4.34 27.54
N LEU A 470 38.37 3.45 26.56
CA LEU A 470 37.48 2.30 26.75
C LEU A 470 38.01 1.33 27.82
N ALA A 471 39.32 1.14 27.91
CA ALA A 471 39.93 0.33 28.97
C ALA A 471 39.75 0.98 30.36
N GLU A 472 39.91 2.30 30.47
CA GLU A 472 39.67 3.03 31.73
C GLU A 472 38.21 2.91 32.22
N ILE A 473 37.24 2.94 31.29
CA ILE A 473 35.82 2.68 31.58
C ILE A 473 35.61 1.25 32.09
N GLN A 474 36.17 0.26 31.39
CA GLN A 474 36.01 -1.16 31.76
C GLN A 474 36.59 -1.48 33.15
N HIS A 475 37.68 -0.82 33.54
CA HIS A 475 38.31 -0.99 34.85
C HIS A 475 37.69 -0.10 35.96
N ARG A 476 36.55 0.57 35.71
CA ARG A 476 35.88 1.52 36.63
C ARG A 476 36.81 2.62 37.18
N ALA A 477 37.81 3.00 36.38
CA ALA A 477 38.71 4.10 36.70
C ALA A 477 38.24 5.42 36.05
N ALA A 478 37.13 5.38 35.31
CA ALA A 478 36.55 6.51 34.58
C ALA A 478 35.58 7.34 35.42
N GLY A 479 35.52 8.65 35.15
CA GLY A 479 34.46 9.51 35.67
C GLY A 479 33.14 9.37 34.89
N PRO A 480 32.00 9.78 35.47
CA PRO A 480 30.66 9.57 34.88
C PRO A 480 30.49 10.18 33.47
N GLU A 481 31.17 11.30 33.16
CA GLU A 481 31.11 11.94 31.84
C GLU A 481 31.77 11.09 30.73
N LEU A 482 32.75 10.26 31.08
CA LEU A 482 33.43 9.37 30.13
C LEU A 482 32.60 8.10 29.87
N GLU A 483 31.93 7.58 30.91
CA GLU A 483 31.03 6.42 30.83
C GLU A 483 29.82 6.71 29.92
N GLU A 484 29.22 7.90 30.00
CA GLU A 484 28.10 8.32 29.12
C GLU A 484 28.48 8.32 27.63
N LYS A 485 29.78 8.39 27.31
CA LYS A 485 30.29 8.43 25.93
C LYS A 485 30.84 7.09 25.43
N GLN A 486 30.72 6.01 26.20
CA GLN A 486 31.22 4.68 25.85
C GLN A 486 30.80 4.23 24.45
N GLY A 487 29.49 4.29 24.14
CA GLY A 487 28.98 3.82 22.84
C GLY A 487 29.53 4.60 21.63
N LYS A 488 29.85 5.90 21.80
CA LYS A 488 30.47 6.71 20.73
C LYS A 488 31.97 6.41 20.57
N LEU A 489 32.66 6.07 21.65
CA LEU A 489 34.06 5.63 21.61
C LEU A 489 34.19 4.24 20.99
N GLU A 490 33.25 3.33 21.26
CA GLU A 490 33.15 2.02 20.60
C GLU A 490 32.90 2.16 19.10
N GLN A 491 32.00 3.07 18.70
CA GLN A 491 31.77 3.38 17.29
C GLN A 491 33.01 3.99 16.62
N LEU A 492 33.70 4.92 17.29
CA LEU A 492 34.95 5.52 16.79
C LEU A 492 36.04 4.46 16.59
N LYS A 493 36.18 3.53 17.54
CA LYS A 493 37.09 2.38 17.45
C LYS A 493 36.76 1.51 16.24
N SER A 494 35.50 1.09 16.10
CA SER A 494 35.06 0.21 15.00
C SER A 494 35.30 0.83 13.61
N VAL A 495 35.12 2.14 13.46
CA VAL A 495 35.36 2.84 12.18
C VAL A 495 36.84 2.95 11.83
N LEU A 496 37.71 3.09 12.84
CA LEU A 496 39.16 3.24 12.63
C LEU A 496 39.92 1.90 12.60
N GLU A 497 39.27 0.79 12.96
CA GLU A 497 39.83 -0.58 12.88
C GLU A 497 39.55 -1.28 11.55
N MET A 498 38.68 -0.73 10.70
CA MET A 498 38.50 -1.13 9.29
C MET A 498 39.63 -0.58 8.44
#